data_AF-W7ALB6-F1
#
_entry.id   AF-W7ALB6-F1
#
_cell.length_a   1.000
_cell.length_b   1.000
_cell.length_c   1.000
_cell.angle_alpha   90.00
_cell.angle_beta   90.00
_cell.angle_gamma   90.00
#
_symmetry.space_group_name_H-M   'P 1'
#
loop_
_entity.id
_entity.type
_entity.pdbx_description
1 polymer ?
#
loop_
_entity_poly.entity_id
_entity_poly.type
_entity_poly.pdbx_seq_one_letter_code
_entity_poly.pdbx_strand_id
1 'polypeptide(L)'
;MGRSFKLLYKYMHETVYDSKQACDCLMRVLLIKHVCSLHLFICSECGNHLSDPSELVSTSFRGRTGPAWLFSKVINICEGQYEDRMMTTGQHTIVDIYCSNCRNNVGWKYEDSSEESQKYKKGKYILEKALLSFLVIDKCGKEHKFELKSSDCDF
;
A
#
# COMPACT_ATOMS: atom_id res chain seq x y z
N MET A 1 9.76 36.64 -3.41
CA MET A 1 9.74 36.29 -4.86
C MET A 1 9.79 34.77 -4.96
N GLY A 2 8.74 34.00 -5.16
CA GLY A 2 7.46 34.31 -5.80
C GLY A 2 7.55 34.12 -7.31
N ARG A 3 7.84 32.89 -7.79
CA ARG A 3 7.36 32.25 -9.05
C ARG A 3 8.16 30.96 -9.33
N SER A 4 7.44 29.92 -9.78
CA SER A 4 7.93 28.65 -10.37
C SER A 4 8.07 27.36 -9.54
N PHE A 5 7.29 27.17 -8.45
CA PHE A 5 7.16 25.82 -7.83
C PHE A 5 6.16 24.88 -8.56
N LYS A 6 5.26 25.43 -9.38
CA LYS A 6 4.25 24.63 -10.10
C LYS A 6 4.77 23.91 -11.37
N LEU A 7 5.96 24.24 -11.85
CA LEU A 7 6.56 23.58 -13.03
C LEU A 7 7.42 22.35 -12.69
N LEU A 8 7.97 22.26 -11.47
CA LEU A 8 8.81 21.13 -11.04
C LEU A 8 8.00 19.86 -10.75
N TYR A 9 6.79 19.99 -10.21
CA TYR A 9 5.91 18.85 -9.95
C TYR A 9 5.41 18.18 -11.25
N LYS A 10 5.24 18.97 -12.32
CA LYS A 10 4.85 18.45 -13.64
C LYS A 10 6.02 17.73 -14.35
N TYR A 11 7.25 18.24 -14.19
CA TYR A 11 8.46 17.63 -14.76
C TYR A 11 8.79 16.22 -14.21
N MET A 12 8.43 15.95 -12.95
CA MET A 12 8.62 14.61 -12.34
C MET A 12 7.54 13.59 -12.74
N HIS A 13 6.43 14.03 -13.34
CA HIS A 13 5.34 13.13 -13.74
C HIS A 13 5.43 12.71 -15.22
N GLU A 14 6.12 13.49 -16.06
CA GLU A 14 6.23 13.24 -17.52
C GLU A 14 7.50 12.47 -17.94
N THR A 15 8.47 12.25 -17.05
CA THR A 15 9.77 11.63 -17.40
C THR A 15 9.91 10.14 -17.05
N VAL A 16 8.87 9.50 -16.50
CA VAL A 16 8.94 8.12 -15.99
C VAL A 16 8.27 7.10 -16.95
N TYR A 17 7.89 7.50 -18.15
CA TYR A 17 7.18 6.65 -19.11
C TYR A 17 7.88 6.54 -20.45
N ASP A 18 9.18 6.22 -20.48
CA ASP A 18 9.73 5.58 -21.69
C ASP A 18 11.03 4.81 -21.43
N SER A 19 11.18 3.75 -22.21
CA SER A 19 12.34 2.90 -22.46
C SER A 19 12.61 1.74 -21.49
N LYS A 20 12.50 0.57 -22.11
CA LYS A 20 12.86 -0.77 -21.68
C LYS A 20 14.24 -0.84 -21.03
N GLN A 21 14.36 -1.78 -20.08
CA GLN A 21 15.59 -2.31 -19.47
C GLN A 21 16.06 -1.62 -18.17
N ALA A 22 15.41 -1.94 -17.06
CA ALA A 22 16.05 -1.89 -15.74
C ALA A 22 15.58 -3.09 -14.90
N CYS A 23 16.27 -4.22 -15.09
CA CYS A 23 16.39 -5.24 -14.05
C CYS A 23 17.18 -4.63 -12.89
N ASP A 24 16.77 -4.89 -11.66
CA ASP A 24 17.37 -4.48 -10.39
C ASP A 24 17.37 -2.98 -10.03
N CYS A 25 16.83 -2.69 -8.82
CA CYS A 25 17.37 -1.69 -7.90
C CYS A 25 17.07 -0.18 -8.16
N LEU A 26 15.79 0.21 -8.10
CA LEU A 26 15.34 1.60 -7.89
C LEU A 26 15.52 2.09 -6.42
N MET A 27 16.63 1.75 -5.76
CA MET A 27 16.97 2.32 -4.44
C MET A 27 17.58 3.75 -4.53
N ARG A 28 17.66 4.34 -5.73
CA ARG A 28 18.86 5.14 -6.06
C ARG A 28 18.71 6.64 -6.36
N VAL A 29 17.58 7.33 -6.11
CA VAL A 29 17.56 8.80 -6.39
C VAL A 29 17.03 9.72 -5.25
N LEU A 30 16.37 9.23 -4.20
CA LEU A 30 15.86 10.10 -3.12
C LEU A 30 16.26 9.69 -1.69
N LEU A 31 17.43 9.07 -1.51
CA LEU A 31 18.25 9.36 -0.33
C LEU A 31 18.76 10.82 -0.44
N ILE A 32 17.88 11.82 -0.43
CA ILE A 32 18.28 13.21 -0.18
C ILE A 32 18.55 13.33 1.32
N LYS A 33 19.68 12.73 1.70
CA LYS A 33 20.60 13.05 2.80
C LYS A 33 19.97 13.29 4.19
N HIS A 34 19.97 12.24 5.01
CA HIS A 34 20.19 12.28 6.47
C HIS A 34 19.16 12.93 7.42
N VAL A 35 17.94 13.30 7.01
CA VAL A 35 17.03 14.03 7.92
C VAL A 35 15.92 13.17 8.55
N CYS A 36 15.36 12.17 7.88
CA CYS A 36 14.20 11.42 8.37
C CYS A 36 14.33 9.90 8.16
N SER A 37 13.68 9.12 9.01
CA SER A 37 13.49 7.67 8.81
C SER A 37 12.47 7.42 7.70
N LEU A 38 12.65 6.32 6.96
CA LEU A 38 11.69 5.82 5.98
C LEU A 38 10.83 4.74 6.64
N HIS A 39 9.52 4.81 6.45
CA HIS A 39 8.54 3.91 7.05
C HIS A 39 7.71 3.27 5.94
N LEU A 40 7.62 1.95 5.90
CA LEU A 40 7.00 1.20 4.82
C LEU A 40 6.14 0.06 5.36
N PHE A 41 4.99 -0.19 4.74
CA PHE A 41 4.29 -1.46 4.83
C PHE A 41 4.81 -2.40 3.75
N ILE A 42 5.30 -3.55 4.17
CA ILE A 42 5.93 -4.56 3.30
C ILE A 42 5.18 -5.87 3.39
N CYS A 43 5.26 -6.68 2.34
CA CYS A 43 4.78 -8.06 2.34
C CYS A 43 5.51 -8.85 3.44
N SER A 44 4.78 -9.51 4.34
CA SER A 44 5.41 -10.27 5.43
C SER A 44 6.30 -11.41 4.91
N GLU A 45 5.88 -12.04 3.81
CA GLU A 45 6.52 -13.20 3.19
C GLU A 45 7.85 -12.88 2.50
N CYS A 46 7.90 -11.84 1.67
CA CYS A 46 9.08 -11.54 0.84
C CYS A 46 9.68 -10.15 1.01
N GLY A 47 9.07 -9.29 1.83
CA GLY A 47 9.55 -7.94 2.10
C GLY A 47 9.31 -6.91 0.99
N ASN A 48 8.60 -7.25 -0.09
CA ASN A 48 8.28 -6.31 -1.15
C ASN A 48 7.43 -5.14 -0.64
N HIS A 49 7.74 -3.90 -1.06
CA HIS A 49 7.02 -2.71 -0.61
C HIS A 49 5.58 -2.72 -1.14
N LEU A 50 4.59 -2.51 -0.25
CA LEU A 50 3.17 -2.51 -0.59
C LEU A 50 2.53 -1.13 -0.42
N SER A 51 2.84 -0.38 0.64
CA SER A 51 2.22 0.94 0.87
C SER A 51 3.01 1.79 1.88
N ASP A 52 2.76 3.10 1.84
CA ASP A 52 3.32 4.07 2.77
C ASP A 52 2.32 4.37 3.92
N PRO A 53 2.79 4.79 5.12
CA PRO A 53 1.91 5.19 6.22
C PRO A 53 0.93 6.32 5.88
N SER A 54 1.31 7.23 4.99
CA SER A 54 0.45 8.34 4.55
C SER A 54 -0.76 7.87 3.76
N GLU A 55 -0.74 6.64 3.23
CA GLU A 55 -1.85 6.05 2.48
C GLU A 55 -2.85 5.33 3.39
N LEU A 56 -2.56 5.15 4.69
CA LEU A 56 -3.46 4.51 5.65
C LEU A 56 -4.68 5.42 5.92
N VAL A 57 -5.87 4.91 5.62
CA VAL A 57 -7.14 5.64 5.75
C VAL A 57 -7.87 5.27 7.03
N SER A 58 -7.89 3.98 7.40
CA SER A 58 -8.65 3.52 8.57
C SER A 58 -8.14 2.16 9.04
N THR A 59 -8.09 1.98 10.35
CA THR A 59 -7.67 0.73 10.99
C THR A 59 -8.83 -0.19 11.40
N SER A 60 -10.08 0.28 11.26
CA SER A 60 -11.28 -0.38 11.79
C SER A 60 -11.88 -1.44 10.85
N PHE A 61 -11.03 -2.16 10.10
CA PHE A 61 -11.45 -3.19 9.15
C PHE A 61 -11.05 -4.60 9.59
N ARG A 62 -11.67 -5.60 8.97
CA ARG A 62 -11.41 -7.01 9.21
C ARG A 62 -11.38 -7.77 7.89
N GLY A 63 -10.56 -8.81 7.85
CA GLY A 63 -10.40 -9.72 6.73
C GLY A 63 -10.43 -11.19 7.12
N ARG A 64 -9.96 -12.03 6.21
CA ARG A 64 -10.00 -13.50 6.33
C ARG A 64 -9.12 -13.98 7.49
N THR A 65 -8.03 -13.25 7.76
CA THR A 65 -6.99 -13.53 8.74
C THR A 65 -7.08 -12.64 10.00
N GLY A 66 -8.19 -11.90 10.17
CA GLY A 66 -8.44 -11.09 11.37
C GLY A 66 -8.41 -9.59 11.09
N PRO A 67 -7.73 -8.76 11.91
CA PRO A 67 -7.67 -7.31 11.69
C PRO A 67 -7.04 -6.93 10.34
N ALA A 68 -7.61 -5.93 9.69
CA ALA A 68 -7.14 -5.43 8.40
C ALA A 68 -7.32 -3.92 8.33
N TRP A 69 -6.60 -3.27 7.43
CA TRP A 69 -6.53 -1.82 7.32
C TRP A 69 -6.88 -1.35 5.91
N LEU A 70 -7.55 -0.21 5.82
CA LEU A 70 -7.94 0.43 4.57
C LEU A 70 -6.86 1.41 4.13
N PHE A 71 -6.39 1.27 2.89
CA PHE A 71 -5.39 2.12 2.26
C PHE A 71 -5.94 2.81 1.01
N SER A 72 -5.52 4.04 0.78
CA SER A 72 -5.81 4.79 -0.45
C SER A 72 -5.04 4.23 -1.64
N LYS A 73 -3.80 3.78 -1.44
CA LYS A 73 -2.94 3.25 -2.50
C LYS A 73 -2.11 2.06 -2.01
N VAL A 74 -2.04 1.04 -2.86
CA VAL A 74 -1.14 -0.12 -2.69
C VAL A 74 -0.42 -0.34 -4.02
N ILE A 75 0.89 -0.59 -3.96
CA ILE A 75 1.76 -0.80 -5.11
C ILE A 75 2.37 -2.20 -5.09
N ASN A 76 3.01 -2.59 -6.20
CA ASN A 76 3.68 -3.88 -6.36
C ASN A 76 2.74 -5.07 -6.05
N ILE A 77 1.53 -4.98 -6.59
CA ILE A 77 0.51 -6.03 -6.53
C ILE A 77 0.09 -6.49 -7.93
N CYS A 78 -0.55 -7.64 -7.98
CA CYS A 78 -1.35 -8.09 -9.11
C CYS A 78 -2.79 -8.30 -8.64
N GLU A 79 -3.75 -7.88 -9.45
CA GLU A 79 -5.18 -8.09 -9.19
C GLU A 79 -5.62 -9.47 -9.70
N GLY A 80 -6.53 -10.10 -8.97
CA GLY A 80 -7.19 -11.34 -9.34
C GLY A 80 -8.45 -11.12 -10.19
N GLN A 81 -9.41 -12.02 -10.07
CA GLN A 81 -10.70 -11.88 -10.73
C GLN A 81 -11.65 -11.00 -9.90
N TYR A 82 -12.60 -10.37 -10.60
CA TYR A 82 -13.68 -9.63 -9.97
C TYR A 82 -14.66 -10.61 -9.33
N GLU A 83 -15.02 -10.34 -8.08
CA GLU A 83 -15.95 -11.12 -7.30
C GLU A 83 -16.97 -10.21 -6.62
N ASP A 84 -18.26 -10.54 -6.76
CA ASP A 84 -19.30 -9.93 -5.93
C ASP A 84 -19.40 -10.67 -4.60
N ARG A 85 -19.31 -9.92 -3.50
CA ARG A 85 -19.33 -10.45 -2.14
C ARG A 85 -20.35 -9.70 -1.29
N MET A 86 -21.21 -10.47 -0.61
CA MET A 86 -22.08 -9.94 0.43
C MET A 86 -21.26 -9.74 1.72
N MET A 87 -21.27 -8.53 2.26
CA MET A 87 -20.62 -8.18 3.51
C MET A 87 -21.64 -7.57 4.48
N THR A 88 -21.26 -7.33 5.73
CA THR A 88 -22.15 -6.71 6.74
C THR A 88 -22.70 -5.35 6.29
N THR A 89 -21.96 -4.64 5.43
CA THR A 89 -22.33 -3.32 4.90
C THR A 89 -22.96 -3.38 3.51
N GLY A 90 -23.53 -4.52 3.09
CA GLY A 90 -24.17 -4.69 1.78
C GLY A 90 -23.28 -5.42 0.76
N GLN A 91 -23.68 -5.36 -0.51
CA GLN A 91 -22.99 -6.02 -1.62
C GLN A 91 -21.84 -5.17 -2.16
N HIS A 92 -20.67 -5.79 -2.32
CA HIS A 92 -19.44 -5.16 -2.84
C HIS A 92 -18.90 -5.99 -3.99
N THR A 93 -18.43 -5.33 -5.04
CA THR A 93 -17.55 -5.95 -6.04
C THR A 93 -16.12 -5.72 -5.59
N ILE A 94 -15.34 -6.79 -5.47
CA ILE A 94 -13.95 -6.75 -5.02
C ILE A 94 -13.02 -7.50 -5.97
N VAL A 95 -11.73 -7.24 -5.86
CA VAL A 95 -10.68 -8.05 -6.48
C VAL A 95 -9.65 -8.42 -5.42
N ASP A 96 -9.33 -9.71 -5.29
CA ASP A 96 -8.22 -10.14 -4.45
C ASP A 96 -6.90 -9.59 -5.01
N ILE A 97 -5.99 -9.18 -4.12
CA ILE A 97 -4.68 -8.64 -4.50
C ILE A 97 -3.56 -9.51 -3.95
N TYR A 98 -2.55 -9.69 -4.80
CA TYR A 98 -1.41 -10.58 -4.55
C TYR A 98 -0.12 -9.80 -4.67
N CYS A 99 0.88 -10.08 -3.83
CA CYS A 99 2.19 -9.48 -3.97
C CYS A 99 2.76 -9.81 -5.37
N SER A 100 3.23 -8.79 -6.11
CA SER A 100 3.77 -9.01 -7.46
C SER A 100 5.05 -9.87 -7.47
N ASN A 101 5.76 -9.93 -6.35
CA ASN A 101 7.01 -10.68 -6.22
C ASN A 101 6.79 -12.15 -5.82
N CYS A 102 6.17 -12.42 -4.66
CA CYS A 102 6.01 -13.79 -4.16
C CYS A 102 4.64 -14.41 -4.45
N ARG A 103 3.72 -13.67 -5.07
CA ARG A 103 2.35 -14.10 -5.37
C ARG A 103 1.49 -14.47 -4.17
N ASN A 104 1.97 -14.26 -2.94
CA ASN A 104 1.15 -14.44 -1.75
C ASN A 104 -0.03 -13.46 -1.77
N ASN A 105 -1.22 -13.90 -1.32
CA ASN A 105 -2.34 -12.98 -1.11
C ASN A 105 -1.96 -11.99 -0.01
N VAL A 106 -2.33 -10.72 -0.18
CA VAL A 106 -2.06 -9.66 0.82
C VAL A 106 -3.33 -8.90 1.22
N GLY A 107 -4.46 -9.17 0.56
CA GLY A 107 -5.76 -8.57 0.83
C GLY A 107 -6.63 -8.49 -0.42
N TRP A 108 -7.45 -7.43 -0.52
CA TRP A 108 -8.33 -7.17 -1.68
C TRP A 108 -8.57 -5.68 -1.89
N LYS A 109 -9.10 -5.30 -3.06
CA LYS A 109 -9.49 -3.92 -3.41
C LYS A 109 -10.99 -3.86 -3.63
N TYR A 110 -11.62 -2.76 -3.22
CA TYR A 110 -13.02 -2.48 -3.54
C TYR A 110 -13.14 -1.85 -4.92
N GLU A 111 -13.88 -2.48 -5.81
CA GLU A 111 -14.16 -1.97 -7.16
C GLU A 111 -15.50 -1.26 -7.22
N ASP A 112 -16.51 -1.78 -6.53
CA ASP A 112 -17.80 -1.09 -6.40
C ASP A 112 -18.59 -1.50 -5.17
N SER A 113 -19.64 -0.74 -4.90
CA SER A 113 -20.64 -1.02 -3.86
C SER A 113 -22.02 -0.55 -4.28
N SER A 114 -23.06 -1.35 -3.99
CA SER A 114 -24.45 -0.96 -4.21
C SER A 114 -24.89 0.18 -3.27
N GLU A 115 -24.36 0.18 -2.05
CA GLU A 115 -24.72 1.13 -1.01
C GLU A 115 -23.96 2.47 -1.16
N GLU A 116 -24.69 3.57 -1.31
CA GLU A 116 -24.12 4.93 -1.43
C GLU A 116 -23.20 5.27 -0.25
N SER A 117 -23.61 4.89 0.97
CA SER A 117 -22.85 5.10 2.20
C SER A 117 -21.48 4.40 2.22
N GLN A 118 -21.26 3.43 1.31
CA GLN A 118 -20.05 2.65 1.23
C GLN A 118 -19.17 3.01 0.03
N LYS A 119 -19.62 3.89 -0.87
CA LYS A 119 -18.85 4.30 -2.06
C LYS A 119 -17.51 4.94 -1.74
N TYR A 120 -17.31 5.45 -0.53
CA TYR A 120 -16.01 5.96 -0.08
C TYR A 120 -14.90 4.89 -0.10
N LYS A 121 -15.24 3.59 -0.13
CA LYS A 121 -14.30 2.47 -0.22
C LYS A 121 -13.83 2.22 -1.65
N LYS A 122 -14.59 2.65 -2.65
CA LYS A 122 -14.28 2.39 -4.08
C LYS A 122 -12.86 2.85 -4.44
N GLY A 123 -12.13 1.97 -5.11
CA GLY A 123 -10.73 2.16 -5.50
C GLY A 123 -9.71 2.02 -4.37
N LYS A 124 -10.15 1.74 -3.13
CA LYS A 124 -9.27 1.56 -1.96
C LYS A 124 -9.01 0.09 -1.68
N TYR A 125 -7.97 -0.14 -0.91
CA TYR A 125 -7.39 -1.45 -0.68
C TYR A 125 -7.52 -1.84 0.77
N ILE A 126 -7.85 -3.09 1.03
CA ILE A 126 -7.68 -3.72 2.31
C ILE A 126 -6.38 -4.52 2.28
N LEU A 127 -5.51 -4.27 3.25
CA LEU A 127 -4.38 -5.15 3.54
C LEU A 127 -4.58 -5.78 4.92
N GLU A 128 -4.35 -7.09 5.01
CA GLU A 128 -4.55 -7.82 6.27
C GLU A 128 -3.30 -7.76 7.14
N LYS A 129 -3.43 -7.40 8.44
CA LYS A 129 -2.26 -7.21 9.33
C LYS A 129 -1.36 -8.44 9.40
N ALA A 130 -1.95 -9.64 9.41
CA ALA A 130 -1.20 -10.90 9.48
C ALA A 130 -0.32 -11.17 8.23
N LEU A 131 -0.59 -10.49 7.12
CA LEU A 131 0.11 -10.63 5.84
C LEU A 131 1.07 -9.44 5.57
N LEU A 132 1.21 -8.56 6.56
CA LEU A 132 2.02 -7.35 6.50
C LEU A 132 3.11 -7.34 7.57
N SER A 133 4.20 -6.65 7.27
CA SER A 133 5.17 -6.19 8.26
C SER A 133 5.40 -4.69 8.08
N PHE A 134 5.87 -4.04 9.14
CA PHE A 134 6.27 -2.64 9.10
C PHE A 134 7.78 -2.54 9.10
N LEU A 135 8.36 -1.81 8.15
CA LEU A 135 9.79 -1.61 8.03
C LEU A 135 10.12 -0.15 8.29
N VAL A 136 11.03 0.08 9.24
CA VAL A 136 11.64 1.37 9.50
C VAL A 136 13.10 1.30 9.07
N ILE A 137 13.47 2.14 8.10
CA ILE A 137 14.88 2.39 7.77
C ILE A 137 15.25 3.70 8.46
N ASP A 138 16.09 3.61 9.48
CA ASP A 138 16.48 4.78 10.24
C ASP A 138 17.47 5.68 9.47
N LYS A 139 17.84 6.81 10.09
CA LYS A 139 18.74 7.79 9.46
C LYS A 139 20.15 7.26 9.20
N CYS A 140 20.56 6.16 9.85
CA CYS A 140 21.84 5.49 9.60
C CYS A 140 21.72 4.35 8.57
N GLY A 141 20.53 4.15 8.00
CA GLY A 141 20.25 3.10 7.03
C GLY A 141 20.02 1.73 7.66
N LYS A 142 19.88 1.65 8.99
CA LYS A 142 19.60 0.39 9.66
C LYS A 142 18.11 0.07 9.57
N GLU A 143 17.83 -1.18 9.22
CA GLU A 143 16.49 -1.71 9.08
C GLU A 143 15.97 -2.25 10.41
N HIS A 144 14.73 -1.89 10.73
CA HIS A 144 13.97 -2.40 11.87
C HIS A 144 12.62 -2.90 11.35
N LYS A 145 12.45 -4.23 11.32
CA LYS A 145 11.22 -4.88 10.86
C LYS A 145 10.35 -5.27 12.05
N PHE A 146 9.08 -4.91 12.00
CA PHE A 146 8.08 -5.18 13.03
C PHE A 146 6.95 -6.05 12.44
N GLU A 147 6.62 -7.13 13.13
CA GLU A 147 5.44 -7.94 12.83
C GLU A 147 4.20 -7.24 13.38
N LEU A 148 3.14 -7.11 12.58
CA LEU A 148 1.89 -6.50 13.00
C LEU A 148 0.99 -7.56 13.64
N LYS A 149 1.29 -7.96 14.88
CA LYS A 149 0.49 -8.98 15.58
C LYS A 149 -0.86 -8.42 15.99
N SER A 150 -1.83 -9.32 16.15
CA SER A 150 -3.21 -8.98 16.50
C SER A 150 -3.39 -8.31 17.86
N SER A 151 -2.35 -8.28 18.71
CA SER A 151 -2.37 -7.69 20.06
C SER A 151 -1.87 -6.25 20.14
N ASP A 152 -1.25 -5.72 19.08
CA ASP A 152 -0.66 -4.39 19.13
C ASP A 152 -1.77 -3.36 18.92
N CYS A 153 -2.13 -2.73 20.04
CA CYS A 153 -3.01 -1.58 20.15
C CYS A 153 -2.63 -0.55 19.07
N ASP A 154 -3.63 -0.18 18.28
CA ASP A 154 -3.49 0.82 17.21
C ASP A 154 -2.89 2.13 17.79
N PHE A 155 -1.83 2.64 17.17
CA PHE A 155 -1.15 3.89 17.52
C PHE A 155 -2.06 5.11 17.35
#